data_AF-A0A3C0QJM3-F1
#
_entry.id   AF-A0A3C0QJM3-F1
#
_cell.length_a   1.000
_cell.length_b   1.000
_cell.length_c   1.000
_cell.angle_alpha   90.00
_cell.angle_beta   90.00
_cell.angle_gamma   90.00
#
_symmetry.space_group_name_H-M   'P 1'
#
loop_
_entity.id
_entity.type
_entity.pdbx_description
1 polymer ?
#
loop_
_entity_poly.entity_id
_entity_poly.type
_entity_poly.pdbx_seq_one_letter_code
_entity_poly.pdbx_strand_id
1 'polypeptide(L)' 'MVFEFKGKIKNVEIESEMQDSYLSYAMSVIIGRALPDIRDGLKPVHRRILYA' A
#
# COMPACT_ATOMS: atom_id res chain seq x y z
N MET A 1 -24.79 -3.94 30.05
CA MET A 1 -25.10 -2.91 29.03
C MET A 1 -24.03 -2.99 27.96
N VAL A 2 -24.29 -3.70 26.86
CA VAL A 2 -23.35 -3.80 25.74
C VAL A 2 -24.04 -3.17 24.55
N PHE A 3 -23.46 -2.08 24.05
CA PHE A 3 -24.04 -1.26 22.99
C PHE A 3 -24.11 -2.06 21.68
N GLU A 4 -25.32 -2.20 21.17
CA GLU A 4 -25.61 -2.74 19.84
C GLU A 4 -25.35 -1.65 18.80
N PHE A 5 -24.15 -1.64 18.22
CA PHE A 5 -23.82 -0.72 17.13
C PHE A 5 -24.38 -1.23 15.80
N LYS A 6 -25.54 -0.70 15.39
CA LYS A 6 -26.08 -0.79 14.03
C LYS A 6 -25.27 0.09 13.06
N GLY A 7 -24.11 -0.42 12.67
CA GLY A 7 -23.26 0.03 11.57
C GLY A 7 -22.29 -1.11 11.28
N LYS A 8 -21.86 -1.31 10.03
CA LYS A 8 -20.96 -2.42 9.64
C LYS A 8 -19.55 -2.23 10.26
N ILE A 9 -19.44 -2.30 11.58
CA ILE A 9 -18.17 -2.26 12.30
C ILE A 9 -17.59 -3.66 12.17
N LYS A 10 -16.52 -3.77 11.39
CA LYS A 10 -15.73 -4.98 11.28
C LYS A 10 -14.70 -4.93 12.40
N ASN A 11 -14.86 -5.80 13.40
CA ASN A 11 -13.77 -6.04 14.34
C ASN A 11 -12.66 -6.79 13.57
N VAL A 12 -11.47 -6.21 13.53
CA VAL A 12 -10.27 -6.79 12.92
C VAL A 12 -9.21 -6.96 14.00
N GLU A 13 -8.43 -8.02 13.88
CA GLU A 13 -7.29 -8.24 14.75
C GLU A 13 -6.15 -7.28 14.37
N ILE A 14 -5.60 -6.58 15.36
CA ILE A 14 -4.59 -5.54 15.13
C ILE A 14 -3.32 -6.12 14.49
N GLU A 15 -2.92 -7.33 14.87
CA GLU A 15 -1.73 -7.99 14.34
C GLU A 15 -1.88 -8.29 12.84
N SER A 16 -3.01 -8.90 12.46
CA SER A 16 -3.34 -9.19 11.06
C SER A 16 -3.41 -7.92 10.22
N GLU A 17 -4.12 -6.88 10.70
CA GLU A 17 -4.28 -5.63 9.95
C GLU A 17 -2.94 -4.90 9.75
N MET A 18 -2.09 -4.89 10.79
CA MET A 18 -0.76 -4.30 10.73
C MET A 18 0.14 -5.02 9.73
N GLN A 19 0.13 -6.36 9.73
CA GLN A 19 0.90 -7.15 8.78
C GLN A 19 0.46 -6.88 7.34
N ASP A 20 -0.84 -6.88 7.08
CA ASP A 20 -1.40 -6.66 5.75
C ASP A 20 -1.13 -5.25 5.22
N SER A 21 -1.33 -4.25 6.08
CA SER A 21 -1.04 -2.85 5.77
C SER A 21 0.44 -2.61 5.50
N TYR A 22 1.31 -3.19 6.34
CA TYR A 22 2.75 -3.10 6.17
C TYR A 22 3.21 -3.73 4.87
N LEU A 23 2.74 -4.95 4.58
CA LEU A 23 3.11 -5.66 3.35
C LEU A 23 2.63 -4.91 2.11
N SER A 24 1.39 -4.42 2.13
CA SER A 24 0.80 -3.66 1.02
C SER A 24 1.58 -2.37 0.75
N TYR A 25 1.96 -1.65 1.81
CA TYR A 25 2.78 -0.45 1.68
C TYR A 25 4.19 -0.78 1.18
N ALA A 26 4.83 -1.80 1.75
CA ALA A 26 6.18 -2.22 1.35
C ALA A 26 6.23 -2.60 -0.13
N MET A 27 5.28 -3.43 -0.61
CA MET A 27 5.19 -3.79 -2.02
C MET A 27 4.98 -2.57 -2.93
N SER A 28 4.08 -1.66 -2.55
CA SER A 28 3.82 -0.42 -3.29
C SER A 28 5.06 0.47 -3.39
N VAL A 29 5.84 0.59 -2.31
CA VAL A 29 7.10 1.33 -2.33
C VAL A 29 8.10 0.68 -3.26
N ILE A 30 8.34 -0.62 -3.10
CA ILE A 30 9.39 -1.36 -3.82
C ILE A 30 9.14 -1.29 -5.33
N ILE A 31 7.92 -1.61 -5.78
CA ILE A 31 7.59 -1.72 -7.20
C ILE A 31 7.26 -0.35 -7.80
N GLY A 32 6.50 0.47 -7.08
CA GLY A 32 5.84 1.65 -7.63
C GLY A 32 6.56 2.98 -7.41
N ARG A 33 7.63 3.00 -6.60
CA ARG A 33 8.32 4.26 -6.24
C ARG A 33 9.83 4.15 -6.14
N ALA A 34 10.35 3.20 -5.36
CA ALA A 34 11.71 3.24 -4.85
C ALA A 34 12.73 2.64 -5.81
N LEU A 35 12.44 1.49 -6.42
CA LEU A 35 13.37 0.79 -7.31
C LEU A 35 13.17 1.23 -8.79
N PRO A 36 14.28 1.39 -9.54
CA PRO A 36 14.21 1.59 -10.98
C PRO A 36 13.88 0.28 -11.71
N ASP A 37 13.26 0.40 -12.89
CA ASP A 37 13.07 -0.75 -13.78
C ASP A 37 14.40 -1.11 -14.46
N ILE A 38 14.69 -2.41 -14.63
CA ILE A 38 15.95 -2.87 -15.21
C ILE A 38 16.11 -2.51 -16.69
N ARG A 39 14.99 -2.32 -17.41
CA ARG A 39 15.00 -2.08 -18.86
C ARG A 39 15.47 -0.67 -19.20
N ASP A 40 15.09 0.31 -18.40
CA ASP A 40 15.33 1.72 -18.65
C ASP A 40 16.13 2.43 -17.54
N GLY A 41 16.32 1.78 -16.38
CA GLY A 41 16.99 2.36 -15.22
C GLY A 41 16.18 3.47 -14.53
N LEU A 42 14.92 3.69 -14.90
CA LEU A 42 14.11 4.81 -14.42
C LEU A 42 13.14 4.40 -13.32
N LYS A 43 13.05 5.26 -12.30
CA LYS A 43 11.97 5.19 -11.32
C LYS A 43 10.64 5.64 -11.94
N PRO A 44 9.48 5.17 -11.43
CA PRO A 44 8.18 5.49 -12.01
C PRO A 44 7.88 6.98 -12.16
N VAL A 45 8.41 7.84 -11.28
CA VAL A 45 8.23 9.30 -11.39
C VAL A 45 8.95 9.89 -12.60
N HIS A 46 10.17 9.42 -12.92
CA HIS A 46 10.92 9.91 -14.07
C HIS A 46 10.23 9.56 -15.38
N ARG A 47 9.71 8.32 -15.50
CA ARG A 47 8.97 7.88 -16.68
C ARG A 47 7.73 8.72 -16.93
N ARG A 48 7.01 9.13 -15.87
CA ARG A 48 5.83 10.02 -15.98
C ARG A 48 6.20 11.44 -16.42
N ILE A 49 7.32 11.98 -15.94
CA ILE A 49 7.80 13.30 -16.35
C ILE A 49 8.21 13.32 -17.81
N LEU A 50 8.87 12.26 -18.30
CA LEU A 50 9.33 12.19 -19.70
C LEU A 50 8.20 11.94 -20.72
N TYR A 51 7.07 11.39 -20.27
CA TYR A 51 5.94 11.06 -21.15
C TYR A 51 4.90 12.19 -21.25
N ALA A 52 4.82 13.08 -20.25
CA ALA A 52 3.91 14.24 -20.23
C ALA A 52 4.41 15.38 -21.12
#